data_AF-A0A8C2T5J8-F1
#
_entry.id   AF-A0A8C2T5J8-F1
#
_cell.length_a   1.000
_cell.length_b   1.000
_cell.length_c   1.000
_cell.angle_alpha   90.00
_cell.angle_beta   90.00
_cell.angle_gamma   90.00
#
_symmetry.space_group_name_H-M   'P 1'
#
loop_
_entity.id
_entity.type
_entity.pdbx_description
1 polymer ?
#
loop_
_entity_poly.entity_id
_entity_poly.type
_entity_poly.pdbx_seq_one_letter_code
_entity_poly.pdbx_strand_id
1 'polypeptide(L)'
;MSAILQMTAFGLTLLSALFLLLATCTDCWMVNADDSLEVSHKCRGLWRECVTNMQDGVRTCDQYDSILADHPVKIVVARTLLITADLLVGLAWATLLLGLDCIKFLKEEPRVKLKLCYGAGVILGIGSILGLVGSVWYAVDVYVERAMLVSHNLFLGVHYDFGWSCWLGMAGSTGCFMASVLLTCCLPLSFPPAPSHPQGPRCHVVTSKMYSINSRV
;
A
#
# COMPACT_ATOMS: atom_id res chain seq x y z
N MET A 1 9.90 -23.03 9.38
CA MET A 1 8.58 -22.48 8.98
C MET A 1 8.63 -20.96 8.84
N SER A 2 9.22 -20.23 9.78
CA SER A 2 9.29 -18.76 9.79
C SER A 2 9.99 -18.14 8.56
N ALA A 3 11.07 -18.75 8.05
CA ALA A 3 11.77 -18.23 6.86
C ALA A 3 10.91 -18.30 5.58
N ILE A 4 10.13 -19.36 5.38
CA ILE A 4 9.22 -19.48 4.23
C ILE A 4 8.14 -18.40 4.33
N LEU A 5 7.61 -18.16 5.53
CA LEU A 5 6.60 -17.14 5.77
C LEU A 5 7.14 -15.71 5.54
N GLN A 6 8.38 -15.44 5.97
CA GLN A 6 9.06 -14.18 5.67
C GLN A 6 9.28 -13.98 4.16
N MET A 7 9.77 -15.00 3.45
CA MET A 7 10.04 -14.90 2.02
C MET A 7 8.76 -14.76 1.19
N THR A 8 7.69 -15.46 1.56
CA THR A 8 6.38 -15.34 0.92
C THR A 8 5.77 -13.96 1.17
N ALA A 9 5.80 -13.47 2.40
CA ALA A 9 5.34 -12.12 2.72
C ALA A 9 6.16 -11.04 1.99
N PHE A 10 7.48 -11.23 1.89
CA PHE A 10 8.36 -10.34 1.15
C PHE A 10 8.04 -10.30 -0.35
N GLY A 11 7.90 -11.46 -0.98
CA GLY A 11 7.52 -11.57 -2.39
C GLY A 11 6.14 -10.98 -2.68
N LEU A 12 5.16 -11.28 -1.81
CA LEU A 12 3.82 -10.72 -1.91
C LEU A 12 3.84 -9.19 -1.74
N THR A 13 4.61 -8.67 -0.78
CA THR A 13 4.77 -7.22 -0.58
C THR A 13 5.37 -6.55 -1.80
N LEU A 14 6.42 -7.13 -2.39
CA LEU A 14 7.08 -6.60 -3.59
C LEU A 14 6.12 -6.54 -4.79
N LEU A 15 5.41 -7.65 -5.08
CA LEU A 15 4.45 -7.70 -6.17
C LEU A 15 3.30 -6.71 -5.95
N SER A 16 2.79 -6.64 -4.73
CA SER A 16 1.68 -5.75 -4.37
C SER A 16 2.08 -4.28 -4.45
N ALA A 17 3.29 -3.93 -3.99
CA ALA A 17 3.86 -2.61 -4.13
C ALA A 17 4.03 -2.21 -5.60
N LEU A 18 4.46 -3.14 -6.46
CA LEU A 18 4.53 -2.89 -7.90
C LEU A 18 3.14 -2.60 -8.50
N PHE A 19 2.11 -3.35 -8.11
CA PHE A 19 0.75 -3.08 -8.57
C PHE A 19 0.21 -1.73 -8.09
N LEU A 20 0.49 -1.33 -6.86
CA LEU A 20 0.12 0.00 -6.35
C LEU A 20 0.85 1.12 -7.08
N LEU A 21 2.17 1.00 -7.25
CA LEU A 21 2.96 1.97 -8.02
C LEU A 21 2.48 2.07 -9.47
N LEU A 22 2.18 0.94 -10.11
CA LEU A 22 1.62 0.95 -11.46
C LEU A 22 0.23 1.58 -11.47
N ALA A 23 -0.64 1.30 -10.51
CA ALA A 23 -1.95 1.95 -10.40
C ALA A 23 -1.83 3.47 -10.23
N THR A 24 -0.87 3.95 -9.44
CA THR A 24 -0.61 5.38 -9.22
C THR A 24 0.01 6.06 -10.45
N CYS A 25 0.90 5.38 -11.17
CA CYS A 25 1.60 5.93 -12.34
C CYS A 25 0.82 5.77 -13.66
N THR A 26 -0.14 4.85 -13.74
CA THR A 26 -0.92 4.61 -14.96
C THR A 26 -2.22 5.41 -14.96
N ASP A 27 -2.56 5.93 -16.14
CA ASP A 27 -3.64 6.88 -16.33
C ASP A 27 -4.94 6.23 -16.87
N CYS A 28 -5.22 4.95 -16.60
CA CYS A 28 -6.47 4.30 -17.04
C CYS A 28 -7.24 3.78 -15.82
N TRP A 29 -7.75 4.71 -15.00
CA TRP A 29 -8.63 4.40 -13.86
C TRP A 29 -10.09 4.24 -14.30
N MET A 30 -10.49 4.94 -15.36
CA MET A 30 -11.83 4.89 -15.93
C MET A 30 -11.74 4.90 -17.46
N VAL A 31 -12.62 4.14 -18.12
CA VAL A 31 -12.68 4.00 -19.58
C VAL A 31 -14.10 4.27 -20.08
N ASN A 32 -14.26 4.99 -21.18
CA ASN A 32 -15.56 5.13 -21.87
C ASN A 32 -15.97 3.82 -22.54
N ALA A 33 -17.23 3.42 -22.40
CA ALA A 33 -17.80 2.18 -22.95
C ALA A 33 -18.66 2.40 -24.22
N ASP A 34 -18.90 3.64 -24.66
CA ASP A 34 -19.71 3.92 -25.85
C ASP A 34 -18.88 3.90 -27.15
N ASP A 35 -18.92 2.76 -27.84
CA ASP A 35 -18.30 2.57 -29.16
C ASP A 35 -19.14 3.13 -30.33
N SER A 36 -20.38 3.59 -30.11
CA SER A 36 -21.33 3.86 -31.21
C SER A 36 -21.41 5.32 -31.69
N LEU A 37 -20.88 6.28 -30.93
CA LEU A 37 -20.95 7.72 -31.30
C LEU A 37 -19.60 8.45 -31.25
N GLU A 38 -18.58 7.88 -30.60
CA GLU A 38 -17.23 8.43 -30.58
C GLU A 38 -16.23 7.37 -31.06
N VAL A 39 -15.49 7.68 -32.13
CA VAL A 39 -14.44 6.84 -32.75
C VAL A 39 -13.17 6.77 -31.87
N SER A 40 -13.30 6.96 -30.56
CA SER A 40 -12.16 7.31 -29.70
C SER A 40 -12.29 6.72 -28.30
N HIS A 41 -11.31 5.91 -27.90
CA HIS A 41 -11.20 5.39 -26.54
C HIS A 41 -10.62 6.46 -25.61
N LYS A 42 -11.39 6.87 -24.61
CA LYS A 42 -10.94 7.80 -23.57
C LYS A 42 -10.58 7.04 -22.30
N CYS A 43 -9.30 7.10 -21.91
CA CYS A 43 -8.81 6.68 -20.61
C CYS A 43 -8.66 7.92 -19.73
N ARG A 44 -9.39 7.96 -18.62
CA ARG A 44 -9.16 8.96 -17.58
C ARG A 44 -8.30 8.39 -16.48
N GLY A 45 -7.18 9.07 -16.28
CA GLY A 45 -6.18 8.73 -15.30
C GLY A 45 -6.26 9.56 -14.06
N LEU A 46 -5.37 9.21 -13.14
CA LEU A 46 -5.18 10.02 -11.97
C LEU A 46 -4.44 11.31 -12.32
N TRP A 47 -3.51 11.35 -13.28
CA TRP A 47 -2.67 12.53 -13.56
C TRP A 47 -2.90 13.16 -14.93
N ARG A 48 -3.34 12.35 -15.90
CA ARG A 48 -3.57 12.75 -17.29
C ARG A 48 -4.87 12.15 -17.79
N GLU A 49 -5.42 12.77 -18.83
CA GLU A 49 -6.49 12.17 -19.64
C GLU A 49 -5.89 11.80 -21.00
N CYS A 50 -6.08 10.55 -21.42
CA CYS A 50 -5.58 10.06 -22.70
C CYS A 50 -6.75 9.68 -23.60
N VAL A 51 -6.74 10.21 -24.82
CA VAL A 51 -7.72 9.94 -25.86
C VAL A 51 -7.01 9.23 -27.00
N THR A 52 -7.53 8.08 -27.42
CA THR A 52 -6.97 7.27 -28.50
C THR A 52 -7.97 7.19 -29.63
N ASN A 53 -7.70 7.93 -30.71
CA ASN A 53 -8.55 7.92 -31.90
C ASN A 53 -8.32 6.61 -32.67
N MET A 54 -9.36 5.82 -32.87
CA MET A 54 -9.25 4.51 -33.54
C MET A 54 -8.96 4.65 -35.05
N GLN A 55 -9.38 5.75 -35.67
CA GLN A 55 -9.19 6.02 -37.09
C GLN A 55 -7.71 6.23 -37.47
N ASP A 56 -6.97 6.96 -36.62
CA ASP A 56 -5.56 7.34 -36.88
C ASP A 56 -4.56 6.57 -36.01
N GLY A 57 -5.04 5.85 -34.99
CA GLY A 57 -4.22 5.19 -33.97
C GLY A 57 -3.43 6.16 -33.07
N VAL A 58 -3.62 7.47 -33.25
CA VAL A 58 -2.91 8.50 -32.50
C VAL A 58 -3.48 8.57 -31.08
N ARG A 59 -2.60 8.35 -30.11
CA ARG A 59 -2.86 8.55 -28.68
C ARG A 59 -2.36 9.93 -28.26
N THR A 60 -3.28 10.84 -27.99
CA THR A 60 -3.01 12.14 -27.38
C THR A 60 -3.30 12.08 -25.89
N CYS A 61 -2.37 12.54 -25.06
CA CYS A 61 -2.55 12.60 -23.61
C CYS A 61 -2.39 14.05 -23.16
N ASP A 62 -3.47 14.63 -22.66
CA ASP A 62 -3.49 15.97 -22.11
C ASP A 62 -3.30 15.92 -20.60
N GLN A 63 -2.44 16.80 -20.10
CA GLN A 63 -2.24 17.01 -18.68
C GLN A 63 -3.40 17.84 -18.14
N TYR A 64 -3.88 17.57 -16.92
CA TYR A 64 -4.86 18.45 -16.30
C TYR A 64 -4.22 19.82 -15.98
N ASP A 65 -4.57 20.86 -16.76
CA ASP A 65 -3.96 22.20 -16.73
C ASP A 65 -4.22 23.01 -15.44
N SER A 66 -5.06 22.52 -14.52
CA SER A 66 -5.22 23.14 -13.20
C SER A 66 -5.54 22.13 -12.11
N ILE A 67 -4.63 22.02 -11.15
CA ILE A 67 -4.77 21.20 -9.94
C ILE A 67 -5.95 21.64 -9.06
N LEU A 68 -6.45 22.88 -9.20
CA LEU A 68 -7.37 23.51 -8.23
C LEU A 68 -8.66 24.13 -8.78
N ALA A 69 -8.82 24.34 -10.09
CA ALA A 69 -9.95 25.15 -10.59
C ALA A 69 -11.21 24.35 -10.95
N ASP A 70 -11.08 23.05 -11.27
CA ASP A 70 -12.24 22.25 -11.74
C ASP A 70 -12.10 20.74 -11.47
N HIS A 71 -11.16 20.33 -10.60
CA HIS A 71 -10.98 18.91 -10.32
C HIS A 71 -11.95 18.45 -9.22
N PRO A 72 -12.77 17.41 -9.46
CA PRO A 72 -13.66 16.87 -8.46
C PRO A 72 -12.83 16.35 -7.28
N VAL A 73 -13.24 16.70 -6.06
CA VAL A 73 -12.58 16.38 -4.78
C VAL A 73 -12.09 14.93 -4.71
N LYS A 74 -12.83 14.01 -5.34
CA LYS A 74 -12.50 12.59 -5.52
C LYS A 74 -11.08 12.32 -6.06
N ILE A 75 -10.59 13.09 -7.03
CA ILE A 75 -9.28 12.87 -7.66
C ILE A 75 -8.15 13.32 -6.73
N VAL A 76 -8.31 14.46 -6.06
CA VAL A 76 -7.30 14.98 -5.13
C VAL A 76 -7.17 14.04 -3.92
N VAL A 77 -8.31 13.60 -3.37
CA VAL A 77 -8.33 12.65 -2.25
C VAL A 77 -7.69 11.32 -2.68
N ALA A 78 -8.06 10.76 -3.83
CA ALA A 78 -7.47 9.52 -4.32
C ALA A 78 -5.95 9.62 -4.53
N ARG A 79 -5.45 10.71 -5.15
CA ARG A 79 -4.00 10.96 -5.30
C ARG A 79 -3.28 10.96 -3.96
N THR A 80 -3.77 11.75 -3.01
CA THR A 80 -3.12 11.88 -1.70
C THR A 80 -3.08 10.56 -0.94
N LEU A 81 -4.18 9.79 -0.95
CA LEU A 81 -4.26 8.49 -0.29
C LEU A 81 -3.33 7.45 -0.95
N LEU A 82 -3.32 7.36 -2.27
CA LEU A 82 -2.47 6.40 -2.99
C LEU A 82 -0.97 6.73 -2.86
N ILE A 83 -0.58 8.00 -2.97
CA ILE A 83 0.81 8.42 -2.76
C ILE A 83 1.25 8.11 -1.33
N THR A 84 0.39 8.40 -0.34
CA THR A 84 0.70 8.09 1.06
C THR A 84 0.80 6.58 1.28
N ALA A 85 -0.06 5.80 0.65
CA ALA A 85 0.00 4.34 0.68
C ALA A 85 1.31 3.81 0.07
N ASP A 86 1.71 4.31 -1.11
CA ASP A 86 2.97 3.94 -1.77
C ASP A 86 4.20 4.25 -0.91
N LEU A 87 4.23 5.42 -0.27
CA LEU A 87 5.33 5.79 0.63
C LEU A 87 5.41 4.87 1.85
N LEU A 88 4.27 4.55 2.47
CA LEU A 88 4.21 3.65 3.63
C LEU A 88 4.58 2.21 3.24
N VAL A 89 4.09 1.71 2.11
CA VAL A 89 4.41 0.37 1.60
C VAL A 89 5.90 0.29 1.23
N GLY A 90 6.46 1.33 0.60
CA GLY A 90 7.89 1.41 0.30
C GLY A 90 8.76 1.40 1.57
N LEU A 91 8.37 2.17 2.59
CA LEU A 91 9.04 2.15 3.90
C LEU A 91 8.92 0.77 4.57
N ALA A 92 7.73 0.16 4.56
CA ALA A 92 7.51 -1.17 5.11
C ALA A 92 8.38 -2.21 4.40
N TRP A 93 8.45 -2.17 3.07
CA TRP A 93 9.30 -3.07 2.28
C TRP A 93 10.79 -2.91 2.61
N ALA A 94 11.28 -1.67 2.73
CA ALA A 94 12.65 -1.40 3.16
C ALA A 94 12.95 -1.93 4.56
N THR A 95 12.03 -1.76 5.51
CA THR A 95 12.18 -2.34 6.87
C THR A 95 12.13 -3.87 6.84
N LEU A 96 11.27 -4.46 6.00
CA LEU A 96 11.16 -5.91 5.84
C LEU A 96 12.44 -6.51 5.24
N LEU A 97 13.06 -5.84 4.26
CA LEU A 97 14.36 -6.24 3.70
C LEU A 97 15.41 -6.41 4.78
N LEU A 98 15.52 -5.42 5.67
CA LEU A 98 16.47 -5.42 6.79
C LEU A 98 16.13 -6.50 7.85
N GLY A 99 14.86 -6.89 7.96
CA GLY A 99 14.37 -7.89 8.90
C GLY A 99 14.55 -9.35 8.45
N LEU A 100 14.85 -9.58 7.16
CA LEU A 100 15.01 -10.92 6.60
C LEU A 100 16.16 -11.70 7.26
N ASP A 101 15.94 -13.00 7.46
CA ASP A 101 16.97 -13.90 8.01
C ASP A 101 18.20 -14.04 7.10
N CYS A 102 18.03 -13.88 5.78
CA CYS A 102 19.10 -13.95 4.78
C CYS A 102 20.12 -12.80 4.87
N ILE A 103 19.71 -11.64 5.42
CA ILE A 103 20.60 -10.47 5.56
C ILE A 103 21.50 -10.64 6.80
N LYS A 104 22.82 -10.62 6.58
CA LYS A 104 23.85 -10.83 7.61
C LYS A 104 24.01 -9.68 8.62
N PHE A 105 23.27 -8.57 8.45
CA PHE A 105 23.46 -7.32 9.20
C PHE A 105 23.24 -7.46 10.72
N LEU A 106 22.40 -8.41 11.19
CA LEU A 106 22.11 -8.64 12.62
C LEU A 106 22.10 -10.14 12.97
N LYS A 107 23.24 -10.83 12.88
CA LYS A 107 23.30 -12.27 13.20
C LYS A 107 23.14 -12.56 14.70
N GLU A 108 23.44 -11.59 15.56
CA GLU A 108 23.52 -11.77 17.02
C GLU A 108 22.20 -11.55 17.78
N GLU A 109 21.16 -10.96 17.15
CA GLU A 109 19.94 -10.52 17.83
C GLU A 109 18.66 -10.91 17.04
N PRO A 110 18.22 -12.19 17.05
CA PRO A 110 17.02 -12.64 16.31
C PRO A 110 15.73 -11.96 16.80
N ARG A 111 15.71 -11.47 18.05
CA ARG A 111 14.59 -10.71 18.62
C ARG A 111 14.40 -9.35 17.94
N VAL A 112 15.48 -8.71 17.51
CA VAL A 112 15.43 -7.42 16.82
C VAL A 112 14.89 -7.59 15.40
N LYS A 113 15.31 -8.65 14.69
CA LYS A 113 14.75 -9.02 13.38
C LYS A 113 13.24 -9.26 13.45
N LEU A 114 12.78 -10.00 14.46
CA LEU A 114 11.35 -10.24 14.67
C LEU A 114 10.56 -8.94 14.89
N LYS A 115 11.06 -8.03 15.73
CA LYS A 115 10.43 -6.71 15.94
C LYS A 115 10.38 -5.89 14.67
N LEU A 116 11.41 -5.97 13.83
CA LEU A 116 11.48 -5.24 12.57
C LEU A 116 10.46 -5.78 11.56
N CYS A 117 10.34 -7.11 11.42
CA CYS A 117 9.30 -7.73 10.58
C CYS A 117 7.89 -7.43 11.08
N TYR A 118 7.67 -7.45 12.39
CA TYR A 118 6.38 -7.10 12.99
C TYR A 118 6.03 -5.62 12.74
N GLY A 119 6.99 -4.71 12.96
CA GLY A 119 6.83 -3.29 12.67
C GLY A 119 6.55 -3.02 11.19
N ALA A 120 7.26 -3.71 10.29
CA ALA A 120 7.00 -3.67 8.86
C ALA A 120 5.56 -4.09 8.54
N GLY A 121 5.07 -5.17 9.15
CA GLY A 121 3.69 -5.64 8.99
C GLY A 121 2.64 -4.60 9.42
N VAL A 122 2.87 -3.88 10.52
CA VAL A 122 1.97 -2.81 10.99
C VAL A 122 1.94 -1.64 10.01
N ILE A 123 3.11 -1.16 9.56
CA ILE A 123 3.21 -0.06 8.59
C ILE A 123 2.54 -0.46 7.27
N LEU A 124 2.77 -1.70 6.82
CA LEU A 124 2.15 -2.26 5.63
C LEU A 124 0.62 -2.31 5.75
N GLY A 125 0.11 -2.65 6.93
CA GLY A 125 -1.33 -2.66 7.23
C GLY A 125 -1.94 -1.27 7.08
N ILE A 126 -1.32 -0.24 7.68
CA ILE A 126 -1.78 1.15 7.58
C ILE A 126 -1.77 1.62 6.12
N GLY A 127 -0.67 1.38 5.40
CA GLY A 127 -0.56 1.72 3.97
C GLY A 127 -1.61 1.00 3.12
N SER A 128 -1.85 -0.28 3.37
CA SER A 128 -2.85 -1.07 2.63
C SER A 128 -4.29 -0.59 2.83
N ILE A 129 -4.64 -0.16 4.06
CA ILE A 129 -5.97 0.39 4.36
C ILE A 129 -6.15 1.72 3.63
N LEU A 130 -5.13 2.59 3.64
CA LEU A 130 -5.18 3.86 2.90
C LEU A 130 -5.34 3.64 1.40
N GLY A 131 -4.61 2.68 0.81
CA GLY A 131 -4.72 2.32 -0.60
C GLY A 131 -6.09 1.72 -0.96
N LEU A 132 -6.64 0.84 -0.10
CA LEU A 132 -7.98 0.29 -0.25
C LEU A 132 -9.04 1.38 -0.20
N VAL A 133 -8.98 2.24 0.83
CA VAL A 133 -9.92 3.36 0.98
C VAL A 133 -9.83 4.29 -0.22
N GLY A 134 -8.63 4.67 -0.67
CA GLY A 134 -8.45 5.52 -1.84
C GLY A 134 -9.03 4.91 -3.12
N SER A 135 -8.78 3.62 -3.36
CA SER A 135 -9.27 2.92 -4.56
C SER A 135 -10.79 2.71 -4.54
N VAL A 136 -11.34 2.26 -3.41
CA VAL A 136 -12.77 1.99 -3.25
C VAL A 136 -13.57 3.29 -3.25
N TRP A 137 -13.08 4.32 -2.56
CA TRP A 137 -13.73 5.63 -2.54
C TRP A 137 -13.84 6.20 -3.96
N TYR A 138 -12.75 6.15 -4.74
CA TYR A 138 -12.78 6.54 -6.15
C TYR A 138 -13.82 5.74 -6.92
N ALA A 139 -13.84 4.41 -6.78
CA ALA A 139 -14.80 3.57 -7.49
C ALA A 139 -16.26 3.86 -7.13
N VAL A 140 -16.54 4.12 -5.85
CA VAL A 140 -17.89 4.46 -5.35
C VAL A 140 -18.33 5.83 -5.85
N ASP A 141 -17.48 6.85 -5.79
CA ASP A 141 -17.81 8.19 -6.30
C ASP A 141 -18.19 8.15 -7.79
N VAL A 142 -17.42 7.39 -8.59
CA VAL A 142 -17.70 7.17 -10.02
C VAL A 142 -19.05 6.49 -10.23
N TYR A 143 -19.34 5.48 -9.42
CA TYR A 143 -20.61 4.77 -9.49
C TYR A 143 -21.81 5.67 -9.11
N VAL A 144 -21.67 6.48 -8.05
CA VAL A 144 -22.70 7.39 -7.57
C VAL A 144 -22.97 8.49 -8.60
N GLU A 145 -21.93 9.08 -9.19
CA GLU A 145 -22.07 10.09 -10.24
C GLU A 145 -22.83 9.52 -11.46
N ARG A 146 -22.50 8.28 -11.88
CA ARG A 146 -23.26 7.56 -12.91
C ARG A 146 -24.72 7.36 -12.51
N ALA A 147 -25.00 6.90 -11.30
CA ALA A 147 -26.37 6.63 -10.84
C ALA A 147 -27.22 7.90 -10.74
N MET A 148 -26.62 9.02 -10.31
CA MET A 148 -27.30 10.31 -10.21
C MET A 148 -27.69 10.85 -11.58
N LEU A 149 -26.82 10.74 -12.58
CA LEU A 149 -27.10 11.16 -13.96
C LEU A 149 -28.23 10.36 -14.60
N VAL A 150 -28.29 9.05 -14.35
CA VAL A 150 -29.38 8.17 -14.83
C VAL A 150 -30.72 8.57 -14.21
N SER A 151 -30.75 8.96 -12.92
CA SER A 151 -31.99 9.32 -12.22
C SER A 151 -32.67 10.59 -12.75
N HIS A 152 -31.91 11.51 -13.35
CA HIS A 152 -32.42 12.79 -13.85
C HIS A 152 -32.93 12.75 -15.30
N ASN A 153 -33.05 11.57 -15.92
CA ASN A 153 -33.53 11.39 -17.31
C ASN A 153 -32.75 12.20 -18.37
N LEU A 154 -31.57 12.71 -18.03
CA LEU A 154 -30.63 13.28 -18.99
C LEU A 154 -29.90 12.11 -19.65
N PHE A 155 -30.47 11.65 -20.75
CA PHE A 155 -30.01 10.56 -21.62
C PHE A 155 -28.67 10.91 -22.32
N LEU A 156 -27.65 11.35 -21.59
CA LEU A 156 -26.27 11.37 -22.09
C LEU A 156 -25.69 9.99 -21.83
N GLY A 157 -25.85 9.10 -22.81
CA GLY A 157 -25.22 7.79 -22.87
C GLY A 157 -23.71 7.92 -22.94
N VAL A 158 -23.07 8.14 -21.79
CA VAL A 158 -21.65 7.90 -21.59
C VAL A 158 -21.52 6.88 -20.46
N HIS A 159 -21.47 5.61 -20.83
CA HIS A 159 -21.16 4.52 -19.92
C HIS A 159 -19.66 4.55 -19.62
N TYR A 160 -19.30 4.49 -18.34
CA TYR A 160 -17.91 4.46 -17.87
C TYR A 160 -17.62 3.16 -17.14
N ASP A 161 -16.65 2.39 -17.63
CA ASP A 161 -16.19 1.17 -17.00
C ASP A 161 -14.91 1.40 -16.19
N PHE A 162 -14.67 0.53 -15.21
CA PHE A 162 -13.45 0.56 -14.41
C PHE A 162 -12.25 0.18 -15.26
N GLY A 163 -11.27 1.07 -15.32
CA GLY A 163 -10.03 0.82 -16.02
C GLY A 163 -9.08 -0.10 -15.25
N TRP A 164 -8.08 -0.61 -15.95
CA TRP A 164 -7.08 -1.54 -15.40
C TRP A 164 -6.33 -0.98 -14.19
N SER A 165 -6.07 0.34 -14.14
CA SER A 165 -5.36 0.96 -13.02
C SER A 165 -6.15 0.85 -11.71
N CYS A 166 -7.48 1.00 -11.76
CA CYS A 166 -8.33 0.85 -10.58
C CYS A 166 -8.30 -0.58 -10.03
N TRP A 167 -8.30 -1.58 -10.92
CA TRP A 167 -8.16 -2.99 -10.53
C TRP A 167 -6.80 -3.29 -9.93
N LEU A 168 -5.72 -2.74 -10.51
CA LEU A 168 -4.37 -2.87 -9.96
C LEU A 168 -4.26 -2.24 -8.56
N GLY A 169 -4.90 -1.09 -8.33
CA GLY A 169 -4.92 -0.44 -7.00
C GLY A 169 -5.60 -1.31 -5.95
N MET A 170 -6.76 -1.90 -6.27
CA MET A 170 -7.48 -2.82 -5.37
C MET A 170 -6.70 -4.12 -5.14
N ALA A 171 -6.14 -4.72 -6.20
CA ALA A 171 -5.35 -5.94 -6.12
C ALA A 171 -4.05 -5.75 -5.33
N GLY A 172 -3.34 -4.64 -5.56
CA GLY A 172 -2.15 -4.27 -4.82
C GLY A 172 -2.46 -4.01 -3.35
N SER A 173 -3.51 -3.24 -3.04
CA SER A 173 -3.86 -2.95 -1.64
C SER A 173 -4.28 -4.21 -0.87
N THR A 174 -5.07 -5.09 -1.48
CA THR A 174 -5.45 -6.39 -0.86
C THR A 174 -4.25 -7.31 -0.67
N GLY A 175 -3.33 -7.38 -1.64
CA GLY A 175 -2.08 -8.13 -1.52
C GLY A 175 -1.19 -7.62 -0.37
N CYS A 176 -1.05 -6.29 -0.22
CA CYS A 176 -0.35 -5.69 0.91
C CYS A 176 -1.03 -5.99 2.25
N PHE A 177 -2.37 -5.97 2.30
CA PHE A 177 -3.11 -6.33 3.51
C PHE A 177 -2.89 -7.79 3.91
N MET A 178 -2.93 -8.70 2.94
CA MET A 178 -2.63 -10.13 3.18
C MET A 178 -1.19 -10.33 3.68
N ALA A 179 -0.22 -9.64 3.10
CA ALA A 179 1.16 -9.67 3.59
C ALA A 179 1.29 -9.09 5.01
N SER A 180 0.53 -8.04 5.33
CA SER A 180 0.48 -7.47 6.69
C SER A 180 -0.03 -8.50 7.69
N VAL A 181 -1.14 -9.18 7.39
CA VAL A 181 -1.68 -10.24 8.24
C VAL A 181 -0.67 -11.37 8.44
N LEU A 182 0.02 -11.81 7.39
CA LEU A 182 1.07 -12.83 7.50
C LEU A 182 2.19 -12.38 8.45
N LEU A 183 2.68 -11.16 8.31
CA LEU A 183 3.78 -10.63 9.13
C LEU A 183 3.38 -10.34 10.58
N THR A 184 2.18 -9.82 10.82
CA THR A 184 1.73 -9.37 12.14
C THR A 184 1.09 -10.49 12.95
N CYS A 185 0.31 -11.38 12.30
CA CYS A 185 -0.42 -12.45 12.99
C CYS A 185 0.32 -13.79 12.96
N CYS A 186 0.78 -14.24 11.79
CA CYS A 186 1.31 -15.61 11.65
C CYS A 186 2.78 -15.73 12.08
N LEU A 187 3.55 -14.65 11.95
CA LEU A 187 4.98 -14.64 12.27
C LEU A 187 5.24 -14.77 13.78
N PRO A 188 4.55 -14.04 14.68
CA PRO A 188 4.69 -14.22 16.12
C PRO A 188 4.23 -15.59 16.61
N LEU A 189 3.19 -16.19 16.01
CA LEU A 189 2.75 -17.55 16.35
C LEU A 189 3.80 -18.62 16.01
N SER A 190 4.66 -18.34 15.02
CA SER A 190 5.73 -19.25 14.58
C SER A 190 6.98 -19.19 15.46
N PHE A 191 7.09 -18.19 16.34
CA PHE A 191 8.12 -18.11 17.36
C PHE A 191 7.50 -18.43 18.72
N PRO A 192 7.92 -19.51 19.42
CA PRO A 192 7.39 -19.78 20.74
C PRO A 192 7.63 -18.54 21.64
N PRO A 193 6.63 -18.10 22.42
CA PRO A 193 6.88 -17.07 23.42
C PRO A 193 8.04 -17.53 24.30
N ALA A 194 8.96 -16.61 24.61
CA ALA A 194 9.93 -16.88 25.66
C ALA A 194 9.16 -17.39 26.90
N PRO A 195 9.63 -18.44 27.59
CA PRO A 195 8.98 -18.89 28.80
C PRO A 195 8.77 -17.67 29.69
N SER A 196 7.51 -17.44 30.07
CA SER A 196 7.16 -16.46 31.08
C SER A 196 8.02 -16.76 32.28
N HIS A 197 9.05 -15.96 32.51
CA HIS A 197 9.77 -16.00 33.77
C HIS A 197 8.69 -15.70 34.81
N PRO A 198 8.39 -16.61 35.75
CA PRO A 198 7.51 -16.25 36.85
C PRO A 198 8.13 -15.02 37.51
N GLN A 199 7.31 -14.01 37.82
CA GLN A 199 7.73 -12.84 38.57
C GLN A 199 8.34 -13.31 39.89
N GLY A 200 9.66 -13.49 39.90
CA GLY A 200 10.46 -13.63 41.10
C GLY A 200 10.53 -12.26 41.79
N PRO A 201 10.57 -12.22 43.13
CA PRO A 201 10.31 -11.01 43.89
C PRO A 201 11.36 -9.92 43.58
N ARG A 202 10.85 -8.68 43.51
CA ARG A 202 11.60 -7.42 43.36
C ARG A 202 12.96 -7.48 44.07
N CYS A 203 14.04 -7.45 43.30
CA CYS A 203 15.34 -7.14 43.85
C CYS A 203 15.41 -5.62 44.08
N HIS A 204 15.29 -5.19 45.34
CA HIS A 204 15.61 -3.83 45.76
C HIS A 204 17.11 -3.59 45.54
N VAL A 205 17.44 -2.78 44.54
CA VAL A 205 18.80 -2.23 44.40
C VAL A 205 18.95 -1.16 45.48
N VAL A 206 19.64 -1.52 46.57
CA VAL A 206 20.17 -0.55 47.54
C VAL A 206 21.43 0.06 46.93
N THR A 207 21.43 1.38 46.83
CA THR A 207 22.51 2.22 46.31
C THR A 207 23.71 2.32 47.25
N SER A 208 24.89 2.43 46.64
CA SER A 208 26.12 3.11 47.09
C SER A 208 26.99 2.47 48.18
N LYS A 209 28.22 2.06 47.81
CA LYS A 209 29.40 2.94 47.98
C LYS A 209 30.65 2.46 47.20
N MET A 210 31.34 3.50 46.73
CA MET A 210 32.58 3.65 45.99
C MET A 210 33.84 3.42 46.85
N TYR A 211 34.94 2.95 46.20
CA TYR A 211 36.41 3.07 46.45
C TYR A 211 37.12 1.71 46.19
N SER A 212 37.84 1.49 45.08
CA SER A 212 39.19 1.97 44.67
C SER A 212 40.37 1.11 45.19
N ILE A 213 41.00 0.38 44.26
CA ILE A 213 42.44 0.30 43.95
C ILE A 213 43.44 -0.56 44.79
N ASN A 214 44.15 -1.41 44.01
CA ASN A 214 45.55 -1.92 44.04
C ASN A 214 46.04 -3.12 44.87
N SER A 215 46.39 -4.18 44.09
CA SER A 215 47.68 -4.88 43.89
C SER A 215 48.75 -5.03 44.99
N ARG A 216 49.31 -6.26 45.03
CA ARG A 216 50.61 -6.74 45.57
C ARG A 216 50.76 -6.61 47.10
N VAL A 217 51.09 -7.66 47.84
CA VAL A 217 52.26 -8.57 47.76
C VAL A 217 51.85 -9.99 48.16
#